data_AF-A0A4Y2KBE8-F1
#
_entry.id   AF-A0A4Y2KBE8-F1
#
_cell.length_a   1.000
_cell.length_b   1.000
_cell.length_c   1.000
_cell.angle_alpha   90.00
_cell.angle_beta   90.00
_cell.angle_gamma   90.00
#
_symmetry.space_group_name_H-M   'P 1'
#
loop_
_entity.id
_entity.type
_entity.pdbx_description
1 polymer ?
#
loop_
_entity_poly.entity_id
_entity_poly.type
_entity_poly.pdbx_seq_one_letter_code
_entity_poly.pdbx_strand_id
1 'polypeptide(L)'
;MLQKDRLKTELGVIYRRSDFRNMTGAISLLQFIIENNLQTTFSETYKLLLIIVTIPMTADEGESCFSTLKRVKTFLTRTMSEDRITALAMLSIEKIMINDIPKFNENVVDLFALKKDRRVDLIYKSCT
;
A
#
# COMPACT_ATOMS: atom_id res chain seq x y z
N MET A 1 19.73 -13.81 -13.67
CA MET A 1 20.98 -13.39 -13.01
C MET A 1 21.67 -12.36 -13.90
N LEU A 2 22.18 -11.26 -13.32
CA LEU A 2 23.01 -10.31 -14.07
C LEU A 2 24.29 -10.99 -14.57
N GLN A 3 24.65 -10.78 -15.82
CA GLN A 3 25.89 -11.30 -16.39
C GLN A 3 27.05 -10.33 -16.11
N LYS A 4 27.85 -10.66 -15.10
CA LYS A 4 28.92 -9.80 -14.58
C LYS A 4 29.97 -9.41 -15.65
N ASP A 5 30.35 -10.34 -16.52
CA ASP A 5 31.37 -10.08 -17.55
C ASP A 5 30.86 -9.16 -18.66
N ARG A 6 29.59 -9.33 -19.05
CA ARG A 6 28.92 -8.44 -20.00
C ARG A 6 28.73 -7.05 -19.40
N LEU A 7 28.25 -6.97 -18.16
CA LEU A 7 28.09 -5.69 -17.46
C LEU A 7 29.42 -4.92 -17.36
N LYS A 8 30.53 -5.60 -17.03
CA LYS A 8 31.85 -4.97 -16.96
C LYS A 8 32.32 -4.41 -18.30
N THR A 9 32.03 -5.13 -19.37
CA THR A 9 32.37 -4.71 -20.75
C THR A 9 31.51 -3.51 -21.18
N GLU A 10 30.20 -3.59 -20.92
CA GLU A 10 29.23 -2.53 -21.21
C GLU A 10 29.55 -1.24 -20.44
N LEU A 11 29.77 -1.32 -19.12
CA LEU A 11 30.22 -0.18 -18.32
C LEU A 11 31.54 0.38 -18.84
N GLY A 12 32.49 -0.49 -19.21
CA GLY A 12 33.77 -0.07 -19.77
C GLY A 12 33.61 0.78 -21.04
N VAL A 13 32.65 0.45 -21.90
CA VAL A 13 32.32 1.24 -23.10
C VAL A 13 31.67 2.56 -22.73
N ILE A 14 30.71 2.55 -21.80
CA ILE A 14 29.98 3.74 -21.33
C ILE A 14 30.96 4.74 -20.69
N TYR A 15 31.88 4.28 -19.84
CA TYR A 15 32.87 5.15 -19.20
C TYR A 15 33.97 5.65 -20.14
N ARG A 16 34.19 4.99 -21.28
CA ARG A 16 35.20 5.41 -22.28
C ARG A 16 34.68 6.46 -23.26
N ARG A 17 33.38 6.45 -23.56
CA ARG A 17 32.77 7.39 -24.51
C ARG A 17 32.39 8.72 -23.85
N SER A 18 32.70 9.83 -24.51
CA SER A 18 32.34 11.19 -24.09
C SER A 18 30.84 11.43 -24.05
N ASP A 19 30.08 10.78 -24.94
CA ASP A 19 28.64 10.91 -25.09
C ASP A 19 27.90 10.63 -23.77
N PHE A 20 28.36 9.61 -23.03
CA PHE A 20 27.78 9.21 -21.75
C PHE A 20 28.39 9.95 -20.54
N ARG A 21 29.60 10.50 -20.66
CA ARG A 21 30.24 11.29 -19.58
C ARG A 21 29.58 12.64 -19.37
N ASN A 22 28.98 13.19 -20.41
CA ASN A 22 28.29 14.48 -20.34
C ASN A 22 26.89 14.37 -19.71
N MET A 23 26.39 13.16 -19.42
CA MET A 23 25.07 12.95 -18.80
C MET A 23 25.16 12.92 -17.28
N THR A 24 24.63 13.97 -16.66
CA THR A 24 24.48 14.07 -15.21
C THR A 24 23.15 13.47 -14.75
N GLY A 25 23.15 12.16 -14.45
CA GLY A 25 22.02 11.49 -13.79
C GLY A 25 21.65 10.14 -14.40
N ALA A 26 21.23 9.19 -13.55
CA ALA A 26 20.81 7.85 -13.98
C ALA A 26 19.59 7.88 -14.90
N ILE A 27 18.68 8.84 -14.68
CA ILE A 27 17.46 9.02 -15.49
C ILE A 27 17.82 9.54 -16.89
N SER A 28 18.67 10.56 -16.98
CA SER A 28 19.12 11.13 -18.26
C SER A 28 19.86 10.09 -19.10
N LEU A 29 20.69 9.26 -18.45
CA LEU A 29 21.41 8.18 -19.13
C LEU A 29 20.47 7.07 -19.60
N LEU A 30 19.47 6.70 -18.78
CA LEU A 30 18.42 5.75 -19.16
C LEU A 30 17.62 6.24 -20.38
N GLN A 31 17.22 7.51 -20.36
CA GLN A 31 16.45 8.13 -21.44
C GLN A 31 17.26 8.17 -22.75
N PHE A 32 18.56 8.50 -22.68
CA PHE A 32 19.43 8.45 -23.85
C PHE A 32 19.59 7.04 -24.44
N ILE A 33 19.70 6.01 -23.60
CA ILE A 33 19.76 4.61 -24.07
C ILE A 33 18.47 4.22 -24.80
N ILE A 34 17.32 4.72 -24.35
CA ILE A 34 16.02 4.48 -24.98
C ILE A 34 15.92 5.23 -26.31
N GLU A 35 16.24 6.52 -26.33
CA GLU A 35 16.17 7.38 -27.52
C GLU A 35 17.07 6.88 -28.66
N ASN A 36 18.21 6.29 -28.34
CA ASN A 36 19.15 5.74 -29.32
C ASN A 36 18.93 4.24 -29.63
N ASN A 37 17.86 3.62 -29.12
CA ASN A 37 17.57 2.19 -29.28
C ASN A 37 18.71 1.24 -28.84
N LEU A 38 19.51 1.65 -27.85
CA LEU A 38 20.69 0.90 -27.39
C LEU A 38 20.36 -0.16 -26.33
N GLN A 39 19.08 -0.43 -26.09
CA GLN A 39 18.58 -1.35 -25.06
C GLN A 39 19.08 -2.79 -25.28
N THR A 40 19.23 -3.21 -26.54
CA THR A 40 19.73 -4.54 -26.90
C THR A 40 21.25 -4.65 -26.76
N THR A 41 21.97 -3.55 -27.01
CA THR A 41 23.43 -3.46 -26.89
C THR A 41 23.89 -3.37 -25.43
N PHE A 42 23.20 -2.58 -24.61
CA PHE A 42 23.50 -2.37 -23.20
C PHE A 42 22.46 -3.03 -22.30
N SER A 43 22.17 -4.30 -22.55
CA SER A 43 21.08 -5.02 -21.89
C SER A 43 21.27 -5.14 -20.37
N GLU A 44 22.50 -5.32 -19.89
CA GLU A 44 22.77 -5.46 -18.46
C GLU A 44 22.81 -4.10 -17.76
N THR A 45 23.37 -3.10 -18.43
CA THR A 45 23.42 -1.72 -17.93
C THR A 45 22.01 -1.10 -17.87
N TYR A 46 21.16 -1.37 -18.87
CA TYR A 46 19.76 -0.95 -18.88
C TYR A 46 18.99 -1.53 -17.68
N LYS A 47 19.14 -2.83 -17.40
CA LYS A 47 18.53 -3.47 -16.21
C LYS A 47 19.04 -2.84 -14.92
N LEU A 48 20.35 -2.57 -14.81
CA LEU A 48 20.94 -1.94 -13.64
C LEU A 48 20.35 -0.53 -13.40
N LEU A 49 20.26 0.29 -14.45
CA LEU A 49 19.68 1.62 -14.38
C LEU A 49 18.20 1.56 -14.01
N LEU A 50 17.44 0.61 -14.56
CA LEU A 50 16.04 0.41 -14.23
C LEU A 50 15.86 0.09 -12.74
N ILE A 51 16.70 -0.79 -12.18
CA ILE A 51 16.70 -1.10 -10.74
C ILE A 51 17.01 0.16 -9.92
N ILE A 52 18.05 0.91 -10.31
CA ILE A 52 18.48 2.14 -9.61
C ILE A 52 17.40 3.23 -9.65
N VAL A 53 16.62 3.34 -10.73
CA VAL A 53 15.53 4.32 -10.84
C VAL A 53 14.26 3.83 -10.13
N THR A 54 13.98 2.53 -10.18
CA THR A 54 12.75 1.96 -9.61
C THR A 54 12.80 1.86 -8.08
N ILE A 55 13.94 1.47 -7.49
CA ILE A 55 14.08 1.34 -6.03
C ILE A 55 13.78 2.65 -5.27
N PRO A 56 14.37 3.81 -5.61
CA PRO A 56 14.08 5.06 -4.91
C PRO A 56 12.66 5.57 -5.20
N MET A 57 12.16 5.39 -6.43
CA MET A 57 10.79 5.79 -6.80
C MET A 57 9.74 5.00 -6.00
N THR A 58 9.95 3.69 -5.85
CA THR A 58 9.04 2.83 -5.07
C THR A 58 9.18 3.00 -3.55
N ALA A 59 10.34 3.43 -3.06
CA ALA A 59 10.53 3.75 -1.65
C ALA A 59 9.76 5.02 -1.25
N ASP A 60 9.84 6.10 -2.04
CA ASP A 60 9.17 7.36 -1.72
C ASP A 60 7.63 7.27 -1.89
N GLU A 61 7.15 6.66 -2.98
CA GLU A 61 5.72 6.44 -3.20
C GLU A 61 5.13 5.40 -2.23
N GLY A 62 5.90 4.35 -1.92
CA GLY A 62 5.51 3.29 -1.00
C GLY A 62 5.41 3.78 0.45
N GLU A 63 6.36 4.59 0.92
CA GLU A 63 6.33 5.15 2.28
C GLU A 63 5.21 6.18 2.45
N SER A 64 4.98 7.03 1.45
CA SER A 64 3.87 8.01 1.46
C SER A 64 2.50 7.33 1.41
N CYS A 65 2.32 6.33 0.55
CA CYS A 65 1.06 5.58 0.45
C CYS A 65 0.81 4.70 1.69
N PHE A 66 1.84 4.03 2.21
CA PHE A 66 1.74 3.19 3.40
C PHE A 66 1.47 4.01 4.67
N SER A 67 2.11 5.18 4.82
CA SER A 67 1.85 6.07 5.96
C SER A 67 0.43 6.65 5.93
N THR A 68 -0.08 6.99 4.74
CA THR A 68 -1.45 7.45 4.55
C THR A 68 -2.47 6.35 4.85
N LEU A 69 -2.27 5.15 4.29
CA LEU A 69 -3.15 4.00 4.54
C LEU A 69 -3.11 3.56 6.02
N LYS A 70 -1.94 3.59 6.65
CA LYS A 70 -1.77 3.33 8.08
C LYS A 70 -2.52 4.35 8.93
N ARG A 71 -2.51 5.64 8.55
CA ARG A 71 -3.33 6.68 9.22
C ARG A 71 -4.82 6.45 9.02
N VAL A 72 -5.28 6.13 7.81
CA VAL A 72 -6.70 5.85 7.51
C VAL A 72 -7.19 4.61 8.28
N LYS A 73 -6.43 3.52 8.25
CA LYS A 73 -6.71 2.30 9.04
C LYS A 73 -6.76 2.62 10.53
N THR A 74 -5.75 3.34 11.04
CA THR A 74 -5.69 3.73 12.45
C THR A 74 -6.85 4.65 12.84
N PHE A 75 -7.25 5.57 11.97
CA PHE A 75 -8.39 6.46 12.20
C PHE A 75 -9.71 5.68 12.24
N LEU A 76 -9.93 4.76 11.31
CA LEU A 76 -11.12 3.91 11.28
C LEU A 76 -11.18 2.98 12.49
N THR A 77 -10.06 2.35 12.90
CA THR A 77 -9.99 1.52 14.11
C THR A 77 -10.07 2.33 15.40
N ARG A 78 -9.58 3.58 15.44
CA ARG A 78 -9.76 4.46 16.61
C ARG A 78 -11.20 4.99 16.72
N THR A 79 -11.90 5.14 15.60
CA THR A 79 -13.29 5.63 15.56
C THR A 79 -14.30 4.50 15.77
N MET A 80 -13.97 3.28 15.32
CA MET A 80 -14.70 2.04 15.59
C MET A 80 -13.92 1.25 16.64
N SER A 81 -14.20 1.45 17.92
CA SER A 81 -13.60 0.64 18.99
C SER A 81 -13.75 -0.85 18.66
N GLU A 82 -12.71 -1.63 18.98
CA GLU A 82 -12.59 -3.06 18.66
C GLU A 82 -13.83 -3.87 19.07
N ASP A 83 -14.47 -3.48 20.17
CA ASP A 83 -15.73 -4.05 20.66
C ASP A 83 -16.91 -3.83 19.70
N ARG A 84 -16.99 -2.68 19.03
CA ARG A 84 -18.07 -2.39 18.06
C ARG A 84 -17.91 -3.24 16.82
N ILE A 85 -16.68 -3.45 16.34
CA ILE A 85 -16.40 -4.31 15.17
C ILE A 85 -16.77 -5.75 15.50
N THR A 86 -16.39 -6.23 16.69
CA THR A 86 -16.72 -7.57 17.16
C THR A 86 -18.23 -7.76 17.29
N ALA A 87 -18.94 -6.79 17.87
CA ALA A 87 -20.40 -6.82 17.96
C ALA A 87 -21.08 -6.79 16.59
N LEU A 88 -20.59 -5.97 15.64
CA LEU A 88 -21.09 -5.93 14.26
C LEU A 88 -20.84 -7.25 13.52
N ALA A 89 -19.68 -7.88 13.73
CA ALA A 89 -19.39 -9.18 13.17
C ALA A 89 -20.35 -10.25 13.69
N MET A 90 -20.63 -10.26 15.00
CA MET A 90 -21.64 -11.16 15.60
C MET A 90 -23.04 -10.93 15.02
N LEU A 91 -23.49 -9.67 14.89
CA LEU A 91 -24.77 -9.34 14.25
C LEU A 91 -24.81 -9.79 12.78
N SER A 92 -23.69 -9.72 12.07
CA SER A 92 -23.62 -10.18 10.68
C SER A 92 -23.68 -11.70 10.55
N ILE A 93 -23.13 -12.45 11.51
CA ILE A 93 -23.22 -13.92 11.57
C ILE A 93 -24.66 -14.33 11.87
N GLU A 94 -25.29 -13.67 12.85
CA GLU A 94 -26.66 -13.96 13.29
C GLU A 94 -27.75 -13.22 12.49
N LYS A 95 -27.39 -12.73 11.30
CA LYS A 95 -28.28 -11.92 10.44
C LYS A 95 -29.59 -12.62 10.11
N ILE A 96 -29.58 -13.95 10.01
CA ILE A 96 -30.79 -14.75 9.73
C ILE A 96 -31.77 -14.63 10.90
N MET A 97 -31.30 -14.85 12.14
CA MET A 97 -32.13 -14.70 13.33
C MET A 97 -32.63 -13.26 13.53
N ILE A 98 -31.82 -12.27 13.20
CA ILE A 98 -32.20 -10.85 13.30
C ILE A 98 -33.30 -10.49 12.31
N ASN A 99 -33.26 -11.05 11.10
CA ASN A 99 -34.29 -10.82 10.09
C ASN A 99 -35.65 -11.43 10.46
N ASP A 100 -35.66 -12.46 11.31
CA ASP A 100 -36.89 -13.06 11.84
C ASP A 100 -37.52 -12.21 12.97
N ILE A 101 -36.78 -11.22 13.50
CA ILE A 101 -37.29 -10.29 14.51
C ILE A 101 -38.00 -9.12 13.81
N PRO A 102 -39.34 -8.99 13.93
CA PRO A 102 -40.05 -7.88 13.33
C PRO A 102 -39.60 -6.55 13.97
N LYS A 103 -39.35 -5.55 13.12
CA LYS A 103 -38.99 -4.18 13.52
C LYS A 103 -37.72 -4.06 14.37
N PHE A 104 -36.79 -5.01 14.27
CA PHE A 104 -35.52 -4.95 15.00
C PHE A 104 -34.79 -3.61 14.84
N ASN A 105 -34.65 -3.11 13.60
CA ASN A 105 -33.96 -1.85 13.33
C ASN A 105 -34.67 -0.63 13.95
N GLU A 106 -36.01 -0.58 13.88
CA GLU A 106 -36.80 0.51 14.48
C GLU A 106 -36.63 0.51 16.00
N ASN A 107 -36.74 -0.65 16.63
CA ASN A 107 -36.57 -0.82 18.08
C ASN A 107 -35.15 -0.43 18.54
N VAL A 108 -34.13 -0.78 17.75
CA VAL A 108 -32.74 -0.41 18.03
C VAL A 108 -32.56 1.11 17.90
N VAL A 109 -33.09 1.72 16.85
CA VAL A 109 -33.03 3.18 16.65
C VAL A 109 -33.74 3.93 17.78
N ASP A 110 -34.93 3.48 18.19
CA ASP A 110 -35.68 4.09 19.30
C ASP A 110 -34.93 3.93 20.64
N LEU A 111 -34.33 2.77 20.90
CA LEU A 111 -33.50 2.53 22.09
C LEU A 111 -32.28 3.47 22.13
N PHE A 112 -31.62 3.68 21.00
CA PHE A 112 -30.48 4.61 20.89
C PHE A 112 -30.91 6.08 20.96
N ALA A 113 -32.11 6.42 20.45
CA ALA A 113 -32.67 7.76 20.54
C ALA A 113 -33.10 8.12 21.97
N LEU A 114 -33.57 7.13 22.75
CA LEU A 114 -33.93 7.28 24.16
C LEU A 114 -32.71 7.40 25.09
N LYS A 115 -31.53 6.92 24.68
CA LYS A 115 -30.30 7.08 25.46
C LYS A 115 -29.66 8.45 25.24
N LYS A 116 -29.65 9.26 26.30
CA LYS A 116 -29.03 10.61 26.31
C LYS A 116 -27.50 10.57 26.15
N ASP A 117 -26.88 9.44 26.48
CA ASP A 117 -25.45 9.19 26.25
C ASP A 117 -25.29 8.08 25.21
N ARG A 118 -24.49 8.35 24.17
CA ARG A 118 -24.35 7.48 22.97
C ARG A 118 -23.45 6.27 23.20
N ARG A 119 -22.95 6.07 24.42
CA ARG A 119 -22.16 4.91 24.83
C ARG A 119 -23.00 4.01 25.71
N VAL A 120 -23.14 2.75 25.28
CA VAL A 120 -23.76 1.70 26.07
C VAL A 120 -22.65 0.81 26.60
N ASP A 121 -22.45 0.77 27.91
CA ASP A 121 -21.64 -0.27 28.54
C ASP A 121 -22.42 -1.58 28.50
N LEU A 122 -21.90 -2.54 27.73
CA LEU A 122 -22.46 -3.88 27.64
C LEU A 122 -21.70 -4.76 28.64
N ILE A 123 -22.34 -5.03 29.78
CA ILE A 123 -21.81 -5.97 30.77
C ILE A 123 -22.11 -7.39 30.27
N TYR A 124 -21.12 -8.06 29.71
CA TYR A 124 -21.23 -9.48 29.37
C TYR A 124 -20.90 -10.33 30.61
N LYS A 125 -21.80 -11.26 30.94
CA LYS A 125 -21.52 -12.29 31.96
C LYS A 125 -20.57 -13.31 31.31
N SER A 126 -19.32 -13.33 31.77
CA SER A 126 -18.35 -14.35 31.38
C SER A 126 -18.82 -15.71 31.91
N CYS A 127 -19.25 -16.59 31.01
CA CYS A 127 -19.43 -18.01 31.34
C CYS A 127 -18.08 -18.71 31.19
N THR A 128 -17.41 -18.95 32.33
CA THR A 128 -16.57 -20.12 32.57
C THR A 128 -17.36 -21.41 32.41
#